data_AF-A0A7G7G4W4-F1
#
_entry.id   AF-A0A7G7G4W4-F1
#
_cell.length_a   1.000
_cell.length_b   1.000
_cell.length_c   1.000
_cell.angle_alpha   90.00
_cell.angle_beta   90.00
_cell.angle_gamma   90.00
#
_symmetry.space_group_name_H-M   'P 1'
#
loop_
_entity.id
_entity.type
_entity.pdbx_description
1 polymer ?
#
loop_
_entity_poly.entity_id
_entity_poly.type
_entity_poly.pdbx_seq_one_letter_code
_entity_poly.pdbx_strand_id
1 'polypeptide(L)'
;MITIYYPPENHLIPTWQDRLEKLAFQYALIPDDTATEPRLVDGDEHAAGIPAIEAHLESLEQFKKDWYDSRCDRYDFDPDAPGHGFTII
;
A
#
# COMPACT_ATOMS: atom_id res chain seq x y z
N MET A 1 -11.03 -1.91 -3.31
CA MET A 1 -10.97 -3.15 -2.51
C MET A 1 -10.23 -4.12 -3.40
N ILE A 2 -9.04 -4.52 -2.96
CA ILE A 2 -8.09 -5.22 -3.81
C ILE A 2 -8.45 -6.71 -3.80
N THR A 3 -8.72 -7.28 -4.96
CA THR A 3 -9.04 -8.70 -5.10
C THR A 3 -8.01 -9.36 -6.00
N ILE A 4 -7.27 -10.34 -5.48
CA ILE A 4 -6.32 -11.12 -6.27
C ILE A 4 -6.92 -12.50 -6.53
N TYR A 5 -7.08 -12.82 -7.81
CA TYR A 5 -7.41 -14.15 -8.29
C TYR A 5 -6.12 -14.87 -8.66
N TYR A 6 -5.92 -16.09 -8.18
CA TYR A 6 -4.67 -16.81 -8.40
C TYR A 6 -4.88 -18.29 -8.69
N PRO A 7 -4.03 -18.89 -9.56
CA PRO A 7 -4.02 -20.33 -9.74
C PRO A 7 -3.56 -21.03 -8.45
N PRO A 8 -4.05 -22.25 -8.16
CA PRO A 8 -3.70 -23.00 -6.96
C PRO A 8 -2.20 -23.29 -6.82
N GLU A 9 -1.43 -23.27 -7.93
CA GLU A 9 0.02 -23.50 -7.94
C GLU A 9 0.84 -22.22 -7.63
N ASN A 10 0.20 -21.10 -7.32
CA ASN A 10 0.90 -19.84 -7.08
C ASN A 10 1.50 -19.78 -5.66
N HIS A 11 2.82 -19.73 -5.58
CA HIS A 11 3.58 -19.68 -4.32
C HIS A 11 3.81 -18.25 -3.80
N LEU A 12 3.38 -17.22 -4.53
CA LEU A 12 3.57 -15.82 -4.17
C LEU A 12 2.46 -15.25 -3.26
N ILE A 13 1.43 -16.04 -2.97
CA ILE A 13 0.30 -15.67 -2.10
C ILE A 13 0.73 -15.16 -0.71
N PRO A 14 1.59 -15.86 0.05
CA PRO A 14 2.02 -15.34 1.35
C PRO A 14 2.76 -14.00 1.24
N THR A 15 3.53 -13.78 0.16
CA THR A 15 4.23 -12.53 -0.10
C THR A 15 3.25 -11.39 -0.40
N TRP A 16 2.26 -11.63 -1.25
CA TRP A 16 1.23 -10.63 -1.56
C TRP A 16 0.38 -10.31 -0.34
N GLN A 17 0.04 -11.31 0.47
CA GLN A 17 -0.71 -11.12 1.70
C GLN A 17 0.05 -10.20 2.67
N ASP A 18 1.33 -10.47 2.96
CA ASP A 18 2.14 -9.64 3.86
C ASP A 18 2.22 -8.17 3.39
N ARG A 19 2.40 -7.95 2.08
CA ARG A 19 2.42 -6.60 1.50
C ARG A 19 1.08 -5.89 1.66
N LEU A 20 -0.03 -6.57 1.36
CA LEU A 20 -1.38 -6.01 1.51
C LEU A 20 -1.75 -5.72 2.97
N GLU A 21 -1.34 -6.58 3.91
CA GLU A 21 -1.50 -6.37 5.35
C GLU A 21 -0.74 -5.13 5.82
N LYS A 22 0.51 -4.95 5.37
CA LYS A 22 1.31 -3.75 5.66
C LYS A 22 0.68 -2.48 5.11
N LEU A 23 0.03 -2.55 3.97
CA LEU A 23 -0.67 -1.41 3.38
C LEU A 23 -1.96 -1.05 4.13
N ALA A 24 -2.48 -1.93 4.99
CA ALA A 24 -3.72 -1.78 5.73
C ALA A 24 -4.94 -1.52 4.82
N PHE A 25 -4.90 -2.00 3.58
CA PHE A 25 -6.05 -1.96 2.66
C PHE A 25 -6.95 -3.17 2.85
N GLN A 26 -8.22 -3.02 2.51
CA GLN A 26 -9.16 -4.15 2.43
C GLN A 26 -8.82 -4.98 1.19
N TYR A 27 -8.46 -6.25 1.40
CA TYR A 27 -8.12 -7.17 0.33
C TYR A 27 -8.87 -8.51 0.41
N ALA A 28 -8.93 -9.20 -0.72
CA ALA A 28 -9.45 -10.56 -0.84
C ALA A 28 -8.54 -11.40 -1.76
N LEU A 29 -8.25 -12.63 -1.33
CA LEU A 29 -7.46 -13.61 -2.09
C LEU A 29 -8.41 -14.74 -2.48
N ILE A 30 -8.66 -14.90 -3.78
CA ILE A 30 -9.62 -15.87 -4.31
C ILE A 30 -8.87 -16.87 -5.20
N PRO A 31 -8.85 -18.17 -4.86
CA PRO A 31 -8.29 -19.17 -5.74
C PRO A 31 -9.18 -19.32 -6.98
N ASP A 32 -8.56 -19.33 -8.16
CA ASP A 32 -9.21 -19.52 -9.45
C ASP A 32 -8.48 -20.62 -10.23
N ASP A 33 -9.03 -21.84 -10.15
CA ASP A 33 -8.51 -23.03 -10.85
C ASP A 33 -8.58 -22.93 -12.38
N THR A 34 -9.33 -21.97 -12.91
CA THR A 34 -9.47 -21.77 -14.36
C THR A 34 -8.48 -20.77 -14.92
N ALA A 35 -7.82 -19.99 -14.06
CA ALA A 35 -6.88 -18.96 -14.44
C ALA A 35 -5.48 -19.54 -14.65
N THR A 36 -4.92 -19.37 -15.85
CA THR A 36 -3.53 -19.74 -16.15
C THR A 36 -2.53 -18.79 -15.48
N GLU A 37 -2.96 -17.57 -15.21
CA GLU A 37 -2.14 -16.50 -14.65
C GLU A 37 -2.92 -15.74 -13.58
N PRO A 38 -2.22 -15.27 -12.52
CA PRO A 38 -2.86 -14.50 -11.48
C PRO A 38 -3.28 -13.13 -12.00
N ARG A 39 -4.38 -12.59 -11.47
CA ARG A 39 -4.88 -11.25 -11.79
C ARG A 39 -5.28 -10.50 -10.53
N LEU A 40 -5.01 -9.21 -10.48
CA LEU A 40 -5.44 -8.28 -9.44
C LEU A 40 -6.52 -7.37 -10.02
N VAL A 41 -7.55 -7.15 -9.22
CA VAL A 41 -8.67 -6.23 -9.48
C VAL A 41 -8.75 -5.25 -8.32
N ASP A 42 -8.54 -3.97 -8.58
CA ASP A 42 -8.80 -2.90 -7.62
C ASP A 42 -9.73 -1.85 -8.23
N GLY A 43 -11.03 -1.98 -7.94
CA GLY A 43 -12.04 -1.08 -8.49
C GLY A 43 -12.18 -1.21 -10.01
N ASP A 44 -11.76 -0.18 -10.74
CA ASP A 44 -11.73 -0.15 -12.21
C ASP A 44 -10.38 -0.64 -12.78
N GLU A 45 -9.36 -0.75 -11.93
CA GLU A 45 -8.02 -1.14 -12.37
C GLU A 45 -7.85 -2.65 -12.35
N HIS A 46 -7.31 -3.18 -13.45
CA HIS A 46 -7.04 -4.60 -13.63
C HIS A 46 -5.58 -4.81 -14.00
N ALA A 47 -4.89 -5.67 -13.25
CA ALA A 47 -3.52 -6.07 -13.52
C ALA A 47 -3.45 -7.59 -13.69
N ALA A 48 -3.08 -8.06 -14.88
CA ALA A 48 -2.94 -9.48 -15.18
C ALA A 48 -1.46 -9.89 -15.25
N GLY A 49 -1.15 -11.03 -14.66
CA GLY A 49 0.20 -11.56 -14.54
C GLY A 49 0.96 -11.05 -13.31
N ILE A 50 1.89 -11.87 -12.82
CA ILE A 50 2.76 -11.58 -11.69
C ILE A 50 3.44 -10.20 -11.80
N PRO A 51 4.11 -9.82 -12.93
CA PRO A 51 4.83 -8.55 -12.98
C PRO A 51 3.90 -7.33 -12.87
N ALA A 52 2.67 -7.41 -13.39
CA ALA A 52 1.71 -6.32 -13.30
C ALA A 52 1.17 -6.18 -11.86
N ILE A 53 0.91 -7.30 -11.19
CA ILE A 53 0.50 -7.32 -9.78
C ILE A 53 1.60 -6.71 -8.90
N GLU A 54 2.85 -7.10 -9.12
CA GLU A 54 3.99 -6.56 -8.34
C GLU A 54 4.16 -5.06 -8.54
N ALA A 55 4.07 -4.57 -9.79
CA ALA A 55 4.15 -3.14 -10.09
C ALA A 55 3.01 -2.33 -9.44
N HIS A 56 1.81 -2.90 -9.39
CA HIS A 56 0.67 -2.28 -8.73
C HIS A 56 0.88 -2.19 -7.21
N LEU A 57 1.33 -3.29 -6.57
CA LEU A 57 1.66 -3.31 -5.15
C LEU A 57 2.77 -2.30 -4.81
N GLU A 58 3.82 -2.22 -5.62
CA GLU A 58 4.91 -1.24 -5.44
C GLU A 58 4.39 0.20 -5.54
N SER A 59 3.48 0.48 -6.47
CA SER A 59 2.85 1.79 -6.59
C SER A 59 2.02 2.15 -5.35
N LEU A 60 1.28 1.20 -4.77
CA LEU A 60 0.54 1.40 -3.52
C LEU A 60 1.47 1.64 -2.32
N GLU A 61 2.59 0.92 -2.24
CA GLU A 61 3.62 1.12 -1.21
C GLU A 61 4.26 2.50 -1.33
N GLN A 62 4.57 2.92 -2.55
CA GLN A 62 5.14 4.23 -2.82
C GLN A 62 4.12 5.35 -2.52
N PHE A 63 2.85 5.15 -2.86
CA PHE A 63 1.78 6.09 -2.50
C PHE A 63 1.63 6.23 -0.99
N LYS A 64 1.63 5.12 -0.25
CA LYS A 64 1.60 5.15 1.22
C LYS A 64 2.82 5.90 1.75
N LYS A 65 4.02 5.62 1.25
CA LYS A 65 5.25 6.28 1.67
C LYS A 65 5.20 7.78 1.41
N ASP A 66 4.78 8.20 0.22
CA ASP A 66 4.61 9.61 -0.15
C ASP A 66 3.58 10.33 0.73
N TRP A 67 2.48 9.65 1.05
CA TRP A 67 1.47 10.17 1.96
C TRP A 67 1.98 10.33 3.40
N TYR A 68 2.81 9.39 3.87
CA TYR A 68 3.48 9.51 5.17
C TYR A 68 4.53 10.62 5.17
N ASP A 69 5.34 10.72 4.12
CA ASP A 69 6.40 11.73 3.96
C ASP A 69 5.81 13.15 3.89
N SER A 70 4.79 13.35 3.04
CA SER A 70 4.05 14.61 2.90
C SER A 70 3.35 15.08 4.18
N ARG A 71 3.10 14.18 5.14
CA ARG A 71 2.55 14.52 6.46
C ARG A 71 3.59 14.62 7.56
N CYS A 72 4.83 14.21 7.29
CA CYS A 72 5.93 14.28 8.25
C CYS A 72 6.71 15.61 8.14
N ASP A 73 6.33 16.50 7.22
CA ASP A 73 6.99 17.79 6.97
C ASP A 73 6.65 18.93 7.95
N ARG A 74 6.17 18.64 9.18
CA ARG A 74 6.03 19.71 10.18
C ARG A 74 5.96 19.27 11.63
N TYR A 75 7.04 18.70 12.12
CA TYR A 75 7.48 18.97 13.50
C TYR A 75 8.98 19.23 13.47
N ASP A 76 9.37 20.30 12.77
CA ASP A 76 10.61 20.99 13.08
C ASP A 76 10.38 21.64 14.45
N PHE A 77 10.67 20.89 15.52
CA PHE A 77 10.77 21.46 16.85
C PHE A 77 12.09 22.23 16.85
N ASP A 78 12.06 23.45 16.30
CA ASP A 78 13.16 24.39 16.28
C ASP A 78 13.45 24.78 17.75
N PRO A 79 14.49 24.25 18.41
CA PRO A 79 14.75 24.56 19.83
C PRO A 79 15.36 25.95 20.02
N ASP A 80 15.51 26.75 18.95
CA ASP A 80 16.21 28.04 18.95
C ASP A 80 15.29 29.24 18.62
N ALA A 81 13.95 29.09 18.69
CA ALA A 81 13.06 30.25 18.58
C ALA A 81 13.22 31.16 19.82
N PRO A 82 13.75 32.40 19.70
CA PRO A 82 13.88 33.31 20.83
C PRO A 82 12.49 33.66 21.36
N GLY A 83 12.32 33.47 22.67
CA GLY A 83 11.02 33.44 23.33
C GLY A 83 10.13 34.64 23.03
N HIS A 84 8.97 34.39 22.43
CA HIS A 84 7.87 35.32 22.47
C HIS A 84 7.11 35.11 23.79
N GLY A 85 7.33 36.04 24.71
CA GLY A 85 6.77 36.04 26.05
C GLY A 85 5.25 35.83 26.05
N PHE A 86 4.82 34.81 26.80
CA PHE A 86 3.43 34.62 27.17
C PHE A 86 3.12 35.59 28.32
N THR A 87 2.55 36.76 27.99
CA THR A 87 1.90 37.61 29.00
C THR A 87 0.57 36.97 29.36
N ILE A 88 0.48 36.43 30.57
CA ILE A 88 -0.78 36.09 31.21
C ILE A 88 -1.38 37.39 31.77
N ILE A 89 -2.59 37.72 31.31
CA ILE A 89 -3.50 38.67 31.96
C ILE A 89 -4.28 37.98 33.08
#